data_AF-A0A376JT94-F1
#
_entry.id   AF-A0A376JT94-F1
#
_cell.length_a   1.000
_cell.length_b   1.000
_cell.length_c   1.000
_cell.angle_alpha   90.00
_cell.angle_beta   90.00
_cell.angle_gamma   90.00
#
_symmetry.space_group_name_H-M   'P 1'
#
loop_
_entity.id
_entity.type
_entity.pdbx_description
1 polymer ?
#
loop_
_entity_poly.entity_id
_entity_poly.type
_entity_poly.pdbx_seq_one_letter_code
_entity_poly.pdbx_strand_id
1 'polypeptide(L)' 'MKALSDIGLELSITGGITPADLPLFKDIRVKAFIAGRALAGAANPVQVAGDFHAQIDAIWGGKRA' A
#
# COMPACT_ATOMS: atom_id res chain seq x y z
N MET A 1 -13.28 -5.51 4.56
CA MET A 1 -12.12 -5.84 3.70
C MET A 1 -11.66 -7.28 3.89
N LYS A 2 -11.39 -7.74 5.12
CA LYS A 2 -10.96 -9.12 5.39
C LYS A 2 -11.88 -10.19 4.80
N ALA A 3 -13.19 -10.11 5.03
CA ALA A 3 -14.16 -11.05 4.45
C ALA A 3 -14.08 -11.19 2.90
N LEU A 4 -13.82 -10.09 2.17
CA LEU A 4 -13.65 -10.14 0.71
C LEU A 4 -12.31 -10.78 0.32
N SER A 5 -11.26 -10.47 1.08
CA SER A 5 -9.95 -11.11 0.96
C SER A 5 -9.99 -12.59 1.33
N ASP A 6 -10.87 -13.03 2.23
CA ASP A 6 -10.93 -14.43 2.67
C ASP A 6 -11.54 -15.30 1.55
N ILE A 7 -12.50 -14.77 0.77
CA ILE A 7 -13.17 -15.51 -0.32
C ILE A 7 -12.40 -15.58 -1.64
N GLY A 8 -11.25 -14.92 -1.78
CA GLY A 8 -10.50 -14.96 -3.05
C GLY A 8 -10.12 -13.62 -3.63
N LEU A 9 -10.73 -12.52 -3.20
CA LEU A 9 -10.59 -11.24 -3.91
C LEU A 9 -9.30 -10.52 -3.50
N GLU A 10 -8.55 -10.06 -4.50
CA GLU A 10 -7.46 -9.12 -4.30
C GLU A 10 -8.02 -7.68 -4.26
N LEU A 11 -7.52 -6.85 -3.36
CA LEU A 11 -8.09 -5.55 -3.04
C LEU A 11 -7.13 -4.41 -3.43
N SER A 12 -7.64 -3.41 -4.13
CA SER A 12 -6.93 -2.14 -4.35
C SER A 12 -7.29 -1.15 -3.26
N ILE A 13 -6.29 -0.56 -2.63
CA ILE A 13 -6.45 0.39 -1.52
C ILE A 13 -6.25 1.82 -2.04
N THR A 14 -7.19 2.71 -1.70
CA THR A 14 -7.17 4.12 -2.09
C THR A 14 -7.77 4.97 -0.97
N GLY A 15 -7.54 6.28 -1.02
CA GLY A 15 -8.15 7.26 -0.12
C GLY A 15 -7.18 7.81 0.93
N GLY A 16 -6.44 8.86 0.57
CA GLY A 16 -5.65 9.65 1.54
C GLY A 16 -4.52 8.90 2.24
N ILE A 17 -4.12 7.74 1.73
CA ILE A 17 -3.10 6.89 2.33
C ILE A 17 -1.70 7.53 2.29
N THR A 18 -0.91 7.23 3.32
CA THR A 18 0.51 7.55 3.45
C THR A 18 1.31 6.25 3.65
N PRO A 19 2.65 6.27 3.51
CA PRO A 19 3.47 5.09 3.79
C PRO A 19 3.23 4.48 5.18
N ALA A 20 2.97 5.32 6.20
CA ALA A 20 2.72 4.86 7.56
C ALA A 20 1.44 4.03 7.74
N ASP A 21 0.50 4.13 6.80
CA ASP A 21 -0.80 3.43 6.86
C ASP A 21 -0.72 2.00 6.29
N LEU A 22 0.30 1.68 5.48
CA LEU A 22 0.44 0.37 4.81
C LEU A 22 0.36 -0.84 5.76
N PRO A 23 0.96 -0.82 6.97
CA PRO A 23 0.84 -1.91 7.94
C PRO A 23 -0.59 -2.29 8.31
N LEU A 24 -1.56 -1.36 8.21
CA LEU A 24 -2.97 -1.62 8.52
C LEU A 24 -3.59 -2.67 7.57
N PHE A 25 -2.99 -2.88 6.40
CA PHE A 25 -3.51 -3.77 5.35
C PHE A 25 -2.74 -5.09 5.22
N LYS A 26 -1.78 -5.38 6.12
CA LYS A 26 -0.91 -6.58 6.02
C LYS A 26 -1.67 -7.91 6.06
N ASP A 27 -2.85 -7.92 6.68
CA ASP A 27 -3.68 -9.12 6.89
C ASP A 27 -4.73 -9.34 5.79
N ILE A 28 -4.68 -8.57 4.69
CA ILE A 28 -5.54 -8.74 3.51
C ILE A 28 -4.70 -8.89 2.24
N ARG A 29 -5.30 -9.49 1.20
CA ARG A 29 -4.67 -9.67 -0.11
C ARG A 29 -4.72 -8.38 -0.91
N VAL A 30 -3.76 -7.49 -0.65
CA VAL A 30 -3.64 -6.24 -1.39
C VAL A 30 -3.05 -6.48 -2.78
N LYS A 31 -3.71 -5.95 -3.81
CA LYS A 31 -3.21 -5.94 -5.20
C LYS A 31 -2.36 -4.72 -5.49
N ALA A 32 -2.84 -3.55 -5.06
CA ALA A 32 -2.25 -2.26 -5.38
C ALA A 32 -2.64 -1.21 -4.33
N PHE A 33 -1.76 -0.22 -4.18
CA PHE A 33 -2.04 1.03 -3.45
C PHE A 33 -2.14 2.17 -4.47
N ILE A 34 -3.15 3.02 -4.32
CA ILE A 34 -3.38 4.19 -5.18
C ILE A 34 -3.23 5.44 -4.31
N ALA A 35 -2.12 6.16 -4.50
CA ALA A 35 -1.79 7.37 -3.76
C ALA A 35 -1.90 8.60 -4.66
N GLY A 36 -2.87 9.47 -4.37
CA GLY A 36 -3.07 10.73 -5.10
C GLY A 36 -2.38 11.90 -4.41
N ARG A 37 -3.08 12.56 -3.48
CA ARG A 37 -2.56 13.74 -2.75
C ARG A 37 -1.25 13.51 -2.00
N ALA A 38 -1.02 12.30 -1.49
CA ALA A 38 0.23 11.97 -0.82
C ALA A 38 1.44 12.11 -1.77
N LEU A 39 1.26 11.88 -3.08
CA LEU A 39 2.30 12.12 -4.08
C LEU A 39 2.21 13.54 -4.64
N ALA A 40 1.05 13.91 -5.19
CA ALA A 40 0.88 15.19 -5.90
C ALA A 40 1.04 16.43 -5.00
N GLY A 41 0.78 16.31 -3.69
CA GLY A 41 0.92 17.39 -2.71
C GLY A 41 2.20 17.33 -1.87
N ALA A 42 3.09 16.37 -2.12
CA ALA A 42 4.33 16.25 -1.36
C ALA A 42 5.34 17.33 -1.75
N ALA A 43 6.09 17.83 -0.77
CA ALA A 43 7.25 18.69 -1.03
C ALA A 43 8.33 17.95 -1.83
N ASN A 44 8.46 16.64 -1.65
CA ASN A 44 9.36 15.77 -2.41
C ASN A 44 8.64 14.49 -2.86
N PRO A 45 7.96 14.49 -4.02
CA PRO A 45 7.14 13.37 -4.46
C PRO A 45 7.94 12.10 -4.76
N VAL A 46 9.19 12.23 -5.23
CA VAL A 46 10.06 11.09 -5.51
C VAL A 46 10.44 10.38 -4.22
N GLN A 47 10.75 11.13 -3.17
CA GLN A 47 11.03 10.56 -1.85
C GLN A 47 9.81 9.82 -1.30
N VAL A 48 8.62 10.44 -1.34
CA VAL A 48 7.40 9.79 -0.85
C VAL A 48 7.09 8.51 -1.63
N ALA A 49 7.27 8.50 -2.95
CA ALA A 49 7.13 7.29 -3.75
C ALA A 49 8.14 6.20 -3.32
N GLY A 50 9.40 6.58 -3.06
CA GLY A 50 10.42 5.69 -2.51
C GLY A 50 10.02 5.10 -1.15
N ASP A 51 9.47 5.92 -0.25
CA ASP A 51 8.99 5.49 1.05
C ASP A 51 7.82 4.48 0.94
N PHE A 52 6.90 4.69 -0.02
CA PHE A 52 5.86 3.70 -0.33
C PHE A 52 6.49 2.37 -0.78
N HIS A 53 7.43 2.39 -1.72
CA HIS A 53 8.10 1.17 -2.18
C HIS A 53 8.83 0.44 -1.05
N ALA A 54 9.62 1.16 -0.25
CA ALA A 54 10.35 0.60 0.88
C ALA A 54 9.41 -0.06 1.90
N GLN A 55 8.29 0.59 2.23
CA GLN A 55 7.32 0.04 3.16
C GLN A 55 6.57 -1.17 2.57
N ILE A 56 6.25 -1.15 1.27
CA ILE A 56 5.67 -2.30 0.58
C ILE A 56 6.64 -3.48 0.63
N ASP A 57 7.91 -3.26 0.32
CA ASP A 57 8.93 -4.32 0.34
C ASP A 57 9.19 -4.84 1.77
N ALA A 58 9.15 -3.97 2.79
CA ALA A 58 9.30 -4.39 4.19
C ALA A 58 8.18 -5.34 4.65
N ILE A 59 6.95 -5.17 4.16
CA ILE A 59 5.79 -5.96 4.59
C ILE A 59 5.55 -7.17 3.68
N TRP A 60 5.72 -7.00 2.36
CA TRP A 60 5.37 -8.01 1.34
C TRP A 60 6.57 -8.48 0.49
N GLY A 61 7.77 -7.92 0.65
CA GLY A 61 8.94 -8.24 -0.19
C GLY A 61 9.40 -9.70 -0.08
N GLY A 62 9.20 -10.35 1.08
CA GLY A 62 9.46 -11.78 1.25
C GLY A 62 8.41 -12.72 0.64
N LYS A 63 7.27 -12.20 0.17
CA LYS A 63 6.21 -12.97 -0.51
C LYS A 63 6.35 -12.98 -2.03
N ARG A 64 7.40 -12.39 -2.60
CA ARG A 64 7.80 -12.53 -4.00
C ARG A 64 8.62 -13.81 -4.18
N ALA A 65 8.00 -14.96 -3.99
CA ALA A 65 8.55 -16.27 -4.36
C ALA A 65 7.47 -17.07 -5.10
#